data_AF-A0A183D6A8-F1
#
_entry.id   AF-A0A183D6A8-F1
#
_cell.length_a   1.000
_cell.length_b   1.000
_cell.length_c   1.000
_cell.angle_alpha   90.00
_cell.angle_beta   90.00
_cell.angle_gamma   90.00
#
_symmetry.space_group_name_H-M   'P 1'
#
loop_
_entity.id
_entity.type
_entity.pdbx_description
1 polymer ?
#
loop_
_entity_poly.entity_id
_entity_poly.type
_entity_poly.pdbx_seq_one_letter_code
_entity_poly.pdbx_strand_id
1 'polypeptide(L)' 'LYEPFPVESSLLQVLPNHVNAEIYAGTIGSKQQIVEYVSNTYLYRRLFANPR' A
#
# COMPACT_ATOMS: atom_id res chain seq x y z
N LEU A 1 22.20 20.44 -1.11
CA LEU A 1 21.62 19.50 -2.11
C LEU A 1 21.88 18.01 -1.76
N TYR A 2 22.20 17.68 -0.50
CA TYR A 2 22.49 16.30 -0.06
C TYR A 2 21.56 15.86 1.07
N GLU A 3 20.27 16.14 0.93
CA GLU A 3 19.26 15.50 1.78
C GLU A 3 18.56 14.44 0.91
N PRO A 4 18.54 13.16 1.33
CA PRO A 4 17.84 12.13 0.60
C PRO A 4 16.36 12.52 0.50
N PHE A 5 15.84 12.56 -0.72
CA PHE A 5 14.44 12.90 -0.96
C PHE A 5 13.54 11.98 -0.14
N PRO A 6 12.59 12.51 0.64
CA PRO A 6 11.62 11.70 1.33
C PRO A 6 10.70 11.05 0.28
N VAL A 7 11.06 9.83 -0.14
CA VAL A 7 10.21 9.03 -1.03
C VAL A 7 9.06 8.50 -0.19
N GLU A 8 7.91 9.14 -0.34
CA GLU A 8 6.65 8.71 0.25
C GLU A 8 5.91 7.74 -0.67
N SER A 9 4.96 6.99 -0.11
CA SER A 9 4.14 6.06 -0.85
C SER A 9 2.95 6.78 -1.49
N SER A 10 2.94 6.92 -2.82
CA SER A 10 1.74 7.37 -3.57
C SER A 10 0.64 6.30 -3.66
N LEU A 11 0.86 5.12 -3.05
CA LEU A 11 -0.05 3.99 -3.14
C LEU A 11 -1.45 4.32 -2.60
N LEU A 12 -1.58 5.23 -1.62
CA LEU A 12 -2.87 5.62 -1.03
C LEU A 12 -3.89 6.12 -2.05
N GLN A 13 -3.46 6.90 -3.05
CA GLN A 13 -4.36 7.45 -4.08
C GLN A 13 -4.85 6.40 -5.08
N VAL A 14 -4.02 5.38 -5.33
CA VAL A 14 -4.29 4.33 -6.33
C VAL A 14 -4.69 2.99 -5.70
N LEU A 15 -4.66 2.89 -4.36
CA LEU A 15 -4.96 1.68 -3.60
C LEU A 15 -6.30 1.05 -3.98
N PRO A 16 -7.41 1.80 -4.17
CA PRO A 16 -8.69 1.19 -4.55
C PRO A 16 -8.61 0.47 -5.90
N ASN A 17 -7.86 1.03 -6.86
CA ASN A 17 -7.70 0.44 -8.18
C ASN A 17 -6.85 -0.83 -8.13
N HIS A 18 -5.77 -0.83 -7.35
CA HIS A 18 -4.94 -2.01 -7.14
C HIS A 18 -5.72 -3.12 -6.43
N VAL A 19 -6.46 -2.79 -5.37
CA VAL A 19 -7.29 -3.76 -4.65
C VAL A 19 -8.36 -4.34 -5.57
N ASN A 20 -9.02 -3.53 -6.40
CA ASN A 20 -9.99 -4.02 -7.37
C ASN A 20 -9.36 -4.94 -8.42
N ALA A 21 -8.15 -4.63 -8.90
CA ALA A 21 -7.42 -5.49 -9.83
C ALA A 21 -7.07 -6.85 -9.21
N GLU A 22 -6.64 -6.86 -7.94
CA GLU A 22 -6.32 -8.08 -7.21
C GLU A 22 -7.56 -8.91 -6.84
N ILE A 23 -8.71 -8.25 -6.61
CA ILE A 23 -10.00 -8.93 -6.46
C ILE A 23 -10.41 -9.59 -7.78
N TYR A 24 -10.28 -8.88 -8.90
CA TYR A 24 -10.57 -9.42 -10.22
C TYR A 24 -9.62 -10.57 -10.60
N ALA A 25 -8.34 -10.46 -10.24
CA ALA A 25 -7.35 -11.52 -10.43
C ALA A 25 -7.60 -12.75 -9.55
N GLY A 26 -8.45 -12.64 -8.51
CA GLY A 26 -8.73 -13.70 -7.55
C GLY A 26 -7.66 -13.85 -6.46
N THR A 27 -6.67 -12.96 -6.42
CA THR A 27 -5.64 -12.91 -5.38
C THR A 27 -6.24 -12.48 -4.03
N ILE A 28 -7.22 -11.57 -4.06
CA ILE A 28 -7.92 -11.05 -2.90
C ILE A 28 -9.40 -11.47 -2.95
N GLY A 29 -9.78 -12.42 -2.11
CA GLY A 29 -11.17 -12.86 -1.91
C GLY A 29 -11.74 -12.51 -0.53
N SER A 30 -10.91 -12.13 0.44
CA SER A 30 -11.35 -11.81 1.80
C SER A 30 -10.73 -10.53 2.36
N LYS A 31 -11.38 -9.96 3.38
CA LYS A 31 -10.88 -8.78 4.08
C LYS A 31 -9.51 -9.01 4.72
N GLN A 32 -9.21 -10.22 5.18
CA GLN A 32 -7.89 -10.58 5.73
C GLN A 32 -6.80 -10.54 4.66
N GLN A 33 -7.08 -10.99 3.44
CA GLN A 33 -6.14 -10.92 2.33
C GLN A 33 -5.85 -9.48 1.89
N ILE A 34 -6.82 -8.56 2.00
CA ILE A 34 -6.58 -7.13 1.78
C ILE A 34 -5.57 -6.60 2.81
N VAL A 35 -5.74 -6.96 4.08
CA VAL A 35 -4.84 -6.54 5.16
C VAL A 35 -3.43 -7.09 4.93
N GLU A 36 -3.30 -8.37 4.57
CA GLU A 36 -2.00 -8.97 4.22
C GLU A 36 -1.36 -8.30 3.00
N TYR A 37 -2.14 -8.03 1.95
CA TYR A 37 -1.67 -7.33 0.76
C TYR A 37 -1.13 -5.94 1.10
N VAL A 38 -1.91 -5.13 1.83
CA VAL A 38 -1.47 -3.79 2.25
C VAL A 38 -0.27 -3.88 3.19
N SER A 39 -0.23 -4.87 4.09
CA SER A 39 0.89 -5.04 5.03
C SER A 39 2.23 -5.35 4.34
N ASN A 40 2.18 -5.98 3.16
CA ASN A 40 3.35 -6.27 2.33
C ASN A 40 3.79 -5.07 1.46
N THR A 41 3.02 -3.98 1.44
CA THR A 41 3.35 -2.80 0.63
C THR A 41 4.24 -1.80 1.36
N TYR A 42 4.94 -0.97 0.59
CA TYR A 42 5.75 0.13 1.13
C TYR A 42 4.91 1.16 1.92
N LEU A 43 3.60 1.26 1.61
CA LEU A 43 2.66 2.10 2.34
C LEU A 43 2.59 1.72 3.82
N TYR A 44 2.44 0.43 4.14
CA TYR A 44 2.36 -0.04 5.52
C TYR A 44 3.63 0.26 6.29
N ARG A 45 4.80 0.02 5.68
CA ARG A 45 6.11 0.33 6.30
C ARG A 45 6.29 1.81 6.59
N ARG A 46 5.79 2.68 5.71
CA ARG A 46 5.86 4.14 5.89
C ARG A 46 4.81 4.69 6.88
N LEU A 47 3.65 4.04 6.99
CA LEU A 47 2.58 4.44 7.92
C LEU A 47 3.08 4.47 9.38
N PHE A 48 3.89 3.49 9.80
CA PHE A 48 4.48 3.46 11.15
C PHE A 48 5.67 4.41 11.33
N ALA A 49 6.37 4.74 10.23
CA ALA A 49 7.54 5.62 10.27
C ALA A 49 7.17 7.11 10.27
N ASN A 50 6.02 7.48 9.69
CA ASN A 50 5.49 8.85 9.68
C ASN A 50 3.94 8.83 9.56
N PRO A 51 3.20 8.76 10.68
CA PRO A 51 1.74 8.59 10.69
C PRO A 51 0.95 9.91 10.46
N ARG A 52 1.55 10.91 9.80
CA ARG A 52 0.90 12.22 9.57
C ARG A 52 -0.21 12.15 8.53
#